data_AF-A0A0C2NE56-F1
#
_entry.id   AF-A0A0C2NE56-F1
#
_cell.length_a   1.000
_cell.length_b   1.000
_cell.length_c   1.000
_cell.angle_alpha   90.00
_cell.angle_beta   90.00
_cell.angle_gamma   90.00
#
_symmetry.space_group_name_H-M   'P 1'
#
loop_
_entity.id
_entity.type
_entity.pdbx_description
1 polymer ?
#
loop_
_entity_poly.entity_id
_entity_poly.type
_entity_poly.pdbx_seq_one_letter_code
_entity_poly.pdbx_strand_id
1 'polypeptide(L)'
;MINNDIVSVIFGNIHQISIEELAKRVIVAPKNSQTLNMNRKIIDLIPGNAQIYYSADSIISEDPNNTLKFPSLKSLKKISSKRKSFRSATEETVLIPRIDLAPAETTLTFTLRQQQFPVVPAYAITINNGQGQSFDHVGIHLQTNAFSHGQLYVMLSRSRNSRRVKMRIELNNQQGQFLNAYQF
;
A
#
# COMPACT_ATOMS: atom_id res chain seq x y z
N MET A 1 20.08 22.18 -7.01
CA MET A 1 18.90 22.29 -6.12
C MET A 1 18.64 20.91 -5.52
N ILE A 2 18.87 20.73 -4.22
CA ILE A 2 18.58 19.45 -3.55
C ILE A 2 17.07 19.40 -3.36
N ASN A 3 16.40 18.51 -4.10
CA ASN A 3 14.95 18.29 -3.94
C ASN A 3 14.70 17.82 -2.50
N ASN A 4 14.10 18.68 -1.69
CA ASN A 4 13.85 18.47 -0.26
C ASN A 4 12.68 17.50 0.03
N ASP A 5 12.29 16.68 -0.93
CA ASP A 5 11.20 15.71 -0.79
C ASP A 5 11.58 14.60 0.21
N ILE A 6 10.63 14.14 1.02
CA ILE A 6 10.89 13.05 1.97
C ILE A 6 11.25 11.75 1.25
N VAL A 7 10.76 11.55 0.02
CA VAL A 7 11.11 10.40 -0.81
C VAL A 7 12.60 10.37 -1.12
N SER A 8 13.19 11.48 -1.58
CA SER A 8 14.63 11.55 -1.87
C SER A 8 15.48 11.43 -0.61
N VAL A 9 15.01 11.96 0.52
CA VAL A 9 15.70 11.86 1.81
C VAL A 9 15.77 10.40 2.31
N ILE A 10 14.67 9.65 2.18
CA ILE A 10 14.60 8.27 2.69
C ILE A 10 15.16 7.27 1.71
N PHE A 11 14.87 7.42 0.42
CA PHE A 11 15.25 6.44 -0.59
C PHE A 11 16.53 6.80 -1.34
N GLY A 12 17.02 8.04 -1.25
CA GLY A 12 18.26 8.45 -1.92
C GLY A 12 18.24 8.16 -3.42
N ASN A 13 19.37 7.70 -3.95
CA ASN A 13 19.45 7.20 -5.31
C ASN A 13 19.10 5.70 -5.34
N ILE A 14 17.86 5.37 -5.69
CA ILE A 14 17.34 3.99 -5.70
C ILE A 14 18.16 3.07 -6.63
N HIS A 15 18.77 3.60 -7.70
CA HIS A 15 19.58 2.80 -8.63
C HIS A 15 20.89 2.29 -8.03
N GLN A 16 21.37 2.88 -6.93
CA GLN A 16 22.64 2.55 -6.29
C GLN A 16 22.46 1.75 -4.99
N ILE A 17 21.22 1.41 -4.62
CA ILE A 17 20.90 0.75 -3.36
C ILE A 17 20.55 -0.72 -3.64
N SER A 18 21.07 -1.62 -2.81
CA SER A 18 20.71 -3.05 -2.91
C SER A 18 19.24 -3.26 -2.56
N ILE A 19 18.61 -4.30 -3.11
CA ILE A 19 17.20 -4.63 -2.82
C ILE A 19 16.97 -4.83 -1.31
N GLU A 20 17.94 -5.42 -0.61
CA GLU A 20 17.90 -5.64 0.84
C GLU A 20 17.90 -4.33 1.65
N GLU A 21 18.71 -3.35 1.23
CA GLU A 21 18.76 -2.05 1.89
C GLU A 21 17.56 -1.17 1.52
N LEU A 22 17.02 -1.36 0.30
CA LEU A 22 15.78 -0.73 -0.14
C LEU A 22 14.57 -1.26 0.67
N ALA A 23 14.52 -2.57 0.96
CA ALA A 23 13.44 -3.21 1.72
C ALA A 23 13.34 -2.75 3.19
N LYS A 24 14.42 -2.16 3.74
CA LYS A 24 14.47 -1.65 5.12
C LYS A 24 13.91 -0.23 5.29
N ARG A 25 13.51 0.40 4.19
CA ARG A 25 13.09 1.81 4.13
C ARG A 25 11.59 1.91 3.98
N VAL A 26 10.99 2.79 4.77
CA VAL A 26 9.56 3.06 4.71
C VAL A 26 9.29 4.54 4.93
N ILE A 27 8.24 5.05 4.31
CA ILE A 27 7.64 6.34 4.66
C ILE A 27 6.29 6.08 5.33
N VAL A 28 6.02 6.80 6.41
CA VAL A 28 4.73 6.76 7.09
C VAL A 28 4.04 8.11 6.98
N ALA A 29 2.73 8.10 6.73
CA ALA A 29 1.92 9.30 6.69
C ALA A 29 0.55 9.09 7.34
N PRO A 30 -0.17 10.16 7.73
CA PRO A 30 -1.48 10.04 8.35
C PRO A 30 -2.56 9.47 7.39
N LYS A 31 -2.62 9.92 6.12
CA LYS A 31 -3.70 9.54 5.18
C LYS A 31 -3.27 8.48 4.16
N ASN A 32 -4.21 7.58 3.83
CA ASN A 32 -4.04 6.61 2.74
C ASN A 32 -3.77 7.28 1.38
N SER A 33 -4.42 8.41 1.07
CA SER A 33 -4.23 9.10 -0.22
C SER A 33 -2.78 9.57 -0.43
N GLN A 34 -2.11 9.98 0.65
CA GLN A 34 -0.72 10.43 0.62
C GLN A 34 0.23 9.25 0.39
N THR A 35 0.02 8.16 1.12
CA THR A 35 0.86 6.96 1.01
C THR A 35 0.73 6.33 -0.37
N LEU A 36 -0.48 6.33 -0.93
CA LEU A 36 -0.75 5.80 -2.26
C LEU A 36 -0.05 6.62 -3.37
N ASN A 37 -0.04 7.95 -3.24
CA ASN A 37 0.70 8.83 -4.14
C ASN A 37 2.22 8.59 -4.02
N MET A 38 2.76 8.52 -2.81
CA MET A 38 4.19 8.25 -2.58
C MET A 38 4.60 6.88 -3.11
N ASN A 39 3.80 5.84 -2.89
CA ASN A 39 4.07 4.51 -3.44
C ASN A 39 4.17 4.54 -4.96
N ARG A 40 3.25 5.22 -5.66
CA ARG A 40 3.32 5.37 -7.14
C ARG A 40 4.63 6.03 -7.56
N LYS A 41 4.98 7.17 -6.96
CA LYS A 41 6.23 7.87 -7.23
C LYS A 41 7.47 6.98 -7.01
N ILE A 42 7.49 6.21 -5.91
CA ILE A 42 8.62 5.33 -5.59
C ILE A 42 8.72 4.19 -6.60
N ILE A 43 7.58 3.59 -6.99
CA ILE A 43 7.54 2.53 -8.00
C ILE A 43 8.07 3.03 -9.34
N ASP A 44 7.71 4.25 -9.75
CA ASP A 44 8.18 4.85 -10.99
C ASP A 44 9.71 5.10 -11.00
N LEU A 45 10.33 5.17 -9.81
CA LEU A 45 11.78 5.33 -9.65
C LEU A 45 12.52 3.98 -9.55
N ILE A 46 11.83 2.87 -9.33
CA ILE A 46 12.47 1.55 -9.18
C ILE A 46 12.91 1.07 -10.57
N PRO A 47 14.18 0.67 -10.75
CA PRO A 47 14.67 0.16 -12.02
C PRO A 47 13.98 -1.17 -12.37
N GLY A 48 13.59 -1.31 -13.64
CA GLY A 48 13.02 -2.53 -14.19
C GLY A 48 11.71 -2.30 -14.93
N ASN A 49 11.14 -3.37 -15.45
CA ASN A 49 9.86 -3.31 -16.16
C ASN A 49 8.72 -3.47 -15.16
N ALA A 50 7.84 -2.47 -15.11
CA ALA A 50 6.62 -2.56 -14.31
C ALA A 50 5.74 -3.71 -14.80
N GLN A 51 5.33 -4.60 -13.90
CA GLN A 51 4.39 -5.67 -14.18
C GLN A 51 3.05 -5.34 -13.53
N ILE A 52 2.02 -5.18 -14.34
CA ILE A 52 0.66 -4.92 -13.85
C ILE A 52 -0.07 -6.25 -13.65
N TYR A 53 -0.69 -6.39 -12.47
CA TYR A 53 -1.53 -7.53 -12.11
C TYR A 53 -2.98 -7.07 -11.99
N TYR A 54 -3.82 -7.57 -12.88
CA TYR A 54 -5.26 -7.30 -12.86
C TYR A 54 -5.98 -8.30 -11.94
N SER A 55 -7.04 -7.84 -11.28
CA SER A 55 -8.01 -8.74 -10.65
C SER A 55 -8.69 -9.61 -11.72
N ALA A 56 -9.19 -10.77 -11.29
CA ALA A 56 -9.99 -11.63 -12.16
C ALA A 56 -11.43 -11.68 -11.67
N ASP A 57 -12.33 -11.12 -12.45
CA ASP A 57 -13.76 -11.08 -12.14
C ASP A 57 -14.47 -12.24 -12.84
N SER A 58 -15.40 -12.87 -12.12
CA SER A 58 -16.20 -13.97 -12.64
C SER A 58 -17.65 -13.83 -12.20
N ILE A 59 -18.56 -14.22 -13.09
CA ILE A 59 -19.99 -14.27 -12.81
C ILE A 59 -20.35 -15.69 -12.40
N ILE A 60 -21.13 -15.81 -11.33
CA ILE A 60 -21.80 -17.03 -10.90
C ILE A 60 -23.31 -16.76 -11.05
N SER A 61 -23.97 -17.45 -11.97
CA SER A 61 -25.41 -17.34 -12.22
C SER A 61 -25.96 -18.70 -12.62
N GLU A 62 -27.16 -19.03 -12.14
CA GLU A 62 -27.88 -20.25 -12.50
C GLU A 62 -28.56 -20.13 -13.88
N ASP A 63 -28.73 -18.91 -14.40
CA ASP A 63 -29.29 -18.64 -15.74
C ASP A 63 -28.18 -18.61 -16.81
N PRO A 64 -28.16 -19.55 -17.78
CA PRO A 64 -27.17 -19.59 -18.85
C PRO A 64 -27.19 -18.35 -19.77
N ASN A 65 -28.30 -17.62 -19.86
CA ASN A 65 -28.40 -16.41 -20.71
C ASN A 65 -27.65 -15.20 -20.13
N ASN A 66 -27.49 -15.13 -18.81
CA ASN A 66 -26.74 -14.04 -18.16
C ASN A 66 -25.22 -14.13 -18.46
N THR A 67 -24.72 -15.35 -18.63
CA THR A 67 -23.31 -15.60 -18.96
C THR A 67 -22.94 -15.20 -20.40
N LEU A 68 -23.92 -15.15 -21.31
CA LEU A 68 -23.75 -14.72 -22.70
C LEU A 68 -23.70 -13.20 -22.86
N LYS A 69 -24.29 -12.44 -21.91
CA LYS A 69 -24.30 -10.97 -21.93
C LYS A 69 -22.95 -10.33 -21.61
N PHE A 70 -22.02 -11.06 -20.98
CA PHE A 70 -20.70 -10.54 -20.56
C PHE A 70 -19.52 -11.42 -21.03
N PRO A 71 -19.26 -11.51 -22.34
CA PRO A 71 -18.23 -12.40 -22.90
C PRO A 71 -16.79 -12.02 -22.52
N SER A 72 -16.49 -10.74 -22.26
CA SER A 72 -15.15 -10.24 -21.90
C SER A 72 -14.60 -10.85 -20.60
N LEU A 73 -15.47 -11.24 -19.66
CA LEU A 73 -15.09 -11.85 -18.38
C LEU A 73 -14.56 -13.29 -18.53
N LYS A 74 -14.95 -14.01 -19.60
CA LYS A 74 -14.44 -15.37 -19.87
C LYS A 74 -12.98 -15.36 -20.29
N SER A 75 -12.56 -14.36 -21.07
CA SER A 75 -11.18 -14.20 -21.52
C SER A 75 -10.20 -13.90 -20.37
N LEU A 76 -10.68 -13.19 -19.33
CA LEU A 76 -9.87 -12.85 -18.15
C LEU A 76 -9.54 -14.08 -17.26
N LYS A 77 -10.41 -15.10 -17.23
CA LYS A 77 -10.12 -16.37 -16.50
C LYS A 77 -8.88 -17.10 -17.01
N LYS A 78 -8.56 -16.99 -18.31
CA LYS A 78 -7.42 -17.70 -18.93
C LYS A 78 -6.08 -17.03 -18.62
N ILE A 79 -6.07 -15.70 -18.46
CA ILE A 79 -4.89 -14.92 -18.07
C ILE A 79 -4.59 -15.09 -16.57
N SER A 80 -5.62 -15.35 -15.77
CA SER A 80 -5.50 -15.45 -14.31
C SER A 80 -4.96 -16.78 -13.80
N SER A 81 -4.71 -17.84 -14.57
CA SER A 81 -4.36 -19.15 -13.96
C SER A 81 -2.94 -19.28 -13.38
N LYS A 82 -2.02 -18.33 -13.60
CA LYS A 82 -0.66 -18.40 -13.03
C LYS A 82 -0.65 -18.02 -11.54
N ARG A 83 -0.29 -18.97 -10.68
CA ARG A 83 0.04 -18.71 -9.26
C ARG A 83 1.25 -17.77 -9.15
N LYS A 84 1.27 -16.96 -8.09
CA LYS A 84 2.35 -16.01 -7.83
C LYS A 84 2.99 -16.33 -6.49
N SER A 85 4.31 -16.24 -6.46
CA SER A 85 5.11 -16.42 -5.27
C SER A 85 5.91 -15.15 -4.97
N PHE A 86 6.10 -14.87 -3.70
CA PHE A 86 7.03 -13.87 -3.20
C PHE A 86 8.11 -14.56 -2.37
N ARG A 87 9.29 -13.94 -2.30
CA ARG A 87 10.34 -14.35 -1.37
C ARG A 87 10.14 -13.59 -0.06
N SER A 88 10.01 -14.32 1.03
CA SER A 88 9.96 -13.80 2.39
C SER A 88 11.31 -13.19 2.81
N ALA A 89 11.31 -12.39 3.87
CA ALA A 89 12.53 -11.95 4.55
C ALA A 89 13.37 -13.12 5.10
N THR A 90 12.76 -14.29 5.32
CA THR A 90 13.43 -15.55 5.70
C THR A 90 13.93 -16.36 4.50
N GLU A 91 13.93 -15.77 3.30
CA GLU A 91 14.27 -16.40 2.01
C GLU A 91 13.32 -17.52 1.54
N GLU A 92 12.28 -17.81 2.32
CA GLU A 92 11.26 -18.79 1.93
C GLU A 92 10.37 -18.26 0.81
N THR A 93 10.04 -19.14 -0.13
CA THR A 93 9.10 -18.82 -1.21
C THR A 93 7.67 -19.08 -0.73
N VAL A 94 6.90 -18.01 -0.57
CA VAL A 94 5.51 -18.08 -0.11
C VAL A 94 4.57 -17.87 -1.28
N LEU A 95 3.60 -18.78 -1.44
CA LEU A 95 2.51 -18.62 -2.41
C LEU A 95 1.49 -17.63 -1.87
N ILE A 96 1.08 -16.69 -2.71
CA ILE A 96 0.05 -15.74 -2.34
C ILE A 96 -1.33 -16.34 -2.65
N PRO A 97 -2.16 -16.61 -1.63
CA PRO A 97 -3.52 -17.07 -1.86
C PRO A 97 -4.34 -15.95 -2.51
N ARG A 98 -5.31 -16.32 -3.32
CA ARG A 98 -6.30 -15.37 -3.82
C ARG A 98 -7.46 -15.29 -2.87
N ILE A 99 -7.96 -14.08 -2.67
CA ILE A 99 -9.17 -13.85 -1.91
C ILE A 99 -10.31 -13.67 -2.90
N ASP A 100 -11.38 -14.42 -2.66
CA ASP A 100 -12.64 -14.28 -3.36
C ASP A 100 -13.52 -13.28 -2.61
N LEU A 101 -13.90 -12.22 -3.31
CA LEU A 101 -14.91 -11.26 -2.86
C LEU A 101 -16.19 -11.56 -3.63
N ALA A 102 -17.18 -12.09 -2.92
CA ALA A 102 -18.53 -12.34 -3.43
C ALA A 102 -19.54 -11.76 -2.44
N PRO A 103 -20.11 -10.57 -2.71
CA PRO A 103 -21.11 -10.00 -1.83
C PRO A 103 -22.39 -10.84 -1.90
N ALA A 104 -22.94 -11.21 -0.74
CA ALA A 104 -24.14 -12.04 -0.64
C ALA A 104 -25.44 -11.26 -0.98
N GLU A 105 -25.45 -9.96 -0.71
CA GLU A 105 -26.59 -9.07 -0.87
C GLU A 105 -26.31 -8.09 -2.02
N THR A 106 -26.77 -8.42 -3.23
CA THR A 106 -26.73 -7.49 -4.38
C THR A 106 -28.06 -7.51 -5.11
N THR A 107 -28.46 -6.36 -5.66
CA THR A 107 -29.63 -6.23 -6.56
C THR A 107 -29.42 -6.89 -7.93
N LEU A 108 -28.29 -7.58 -8.11
CA LEU A 108 -27.91 -8.23 -9.36
C LEU A 108 -28.49 -9.65 -9.41
N THR A 109 -28.94 -10.08 -10.60
CA THR A 109 -29.45 -11.45 -10.85
C THR A 109 -28.34 -12.51 -10.92
N PHE A 110 -27.13 -12.16 -10.50
CA PHE A 110 -25.96 -13.02 -10.47
C PHE A 110 -25.00 -12.57 -9.37
N THR A 111 -24.23 -13.51 -8.85
CA THR A 111 -23.17 -13.20 -7.88
C THR A 111 -21.89 -12.86 -8.64
N LEU A 112 -21.37 -11.65 -8.44
CA LEU A 112 -20.04 -11.27 -8.92
C LEU A 112 -19.00 -11.81 -7.93
N ARG A 113 -18.11 -12.67 -8.41
CA ARG A 113 -16.95 -13.16 -7.67
C ARG A 113 -15.69 -12.51 -8.22
N GLN A 114 -15.09 -11.63 -7.44
CA GLN A 114 -13.85 -10.95 -7.76
C GLN A 114 -12.67 -11.64 -7.04
N GLN A 115 -11.69 -12.10 -7.81
CA GLN A 115 -10.46 -12.70 -7.29
C GLN A 115 -9.34 -11.68 -7.28
N GLN A 116 -8.86 -11.34 -6.10
CA GLN A 116 -7.75 -10.39 -5.92
C GLN A 116 -6.55 -11.06 -5.25
N PHE A 117 -5.35 -10.54 -5.55
CA PHE A 117 -4.18 -10.80 -4.73
C PHE A 117 -4.20 -9.83 -3.55
N PRO A 118 -4.14 -10.30 -2.30
CA PRO A 118 -4.14 -9.45 -1.12
C PRO A 118 -2.76 -8.81 -0.88
N VAL A 119 -2.25 -8.06 -1.86
CA VAL A 119 -0.96 -7.38 -1.79
C VAL A 119 -1.04 -5.96 -2.32
N VAL A 120 -0.34 -5.06 -1.64
CA VAL A 120 -0.17 -3.66 -2.04
C VAL A 120 1.29 -3.27 -1.79
N PRO A 121 1.94 -2.49 -2.68
CA PRO A 121 3.24 -1.91 -2.41
C PRO A 121 3.25 -1.11 -1.11
N ALA A 122 4.29 -1.30 -0.30
CA ALA A 122 4.36 -0.77 1.07
C ALA A 122 5.62 0.08 1.33
N TYR A 123 6.14 0.77 0.31
CA TYR A 123 7.23 1.74 0.48
C TYR A 123 6.78 2.97 1.26
N ALA A 124 5.49 3.29 1.14
CA ALA A 124 4.79 4.20 2.02
C ALA A 124 3.55 3.54 2.62
N ILE A 125 3.33 3.68 3.92
CA ILE A 125 2.17 3.12 4.63
C ILE A 125 1.56 4.17 5.55
N THR A 126 0.32 3.95 6.01
CA THR A 126 -0.24 4.85 7.01
C THR A 126 0.35 4.57 8.38
N ILE A 127 0.32 5.57 9.26
CA ILE A 127 0.72 5.39 10.66
C ILE A 127 -0.09 4.25 11.30
N ASN A 128 -1.40 4.18 11.00
CA ASN A 128 -2.25 3.10 11.51
C ASN A 128 -1.81 1.73 10.99
N ASN A 129 -1.46 1.60 9.70
CA ASN A 129 -0.99 0.33 9.15
C ASN A 129 0.41 -0.05 9.65
N GLY A 130 1.24 0.94 10.02
CA GLY A 130 2.55 0.74 10.61
C GLY A 130 2.51 0.42 12.11
N GLN A 131 1.34 0.55 12.76
CA GLN A 131 1.18 0.16 14.15
C GLN A 131 1.40 -1.36 14.29
N GLY A 132 2.15 -1.77 15.31
CA GLY A 132 2.52 -3.18 15.49
C GLY A 132 3.84 -3.56 14.82
N GLN A 133 4.35 -2.76 13.88
CA GLN A 133 5.57 -3.05 13.13
C GLN A 133 6.80 -2.37 13.76
N SER A 134 8.00 -2.76 13.33
CA SER A 134 9.28 -2.12 13.69
C SER A 134 10.05 -1.78 12.43
N PHE A 135 10.69 -0.61 12.41
CA PHE A 135 11.32 -0.07 11.20
C PHE A 135 12.80 0.27 11.43
N ASP A 136 13.63 0.01 10.43
CA ASP A 136 15.06 0.28 10.46
C ASP A 136 15.38 1.69 9.92
N HIS A 137 14.74 2.11 8.84
CA HIS A 137 14.85 3.45 8.25
C HIS A 137 13.45 4.00 7.96
N VAL A 138 13.09 5.09 8.64
CA VAL A 138 11.72 5.63 8.56
C VAL A 138 11.69 7.11 8.24
N GLY A 139 10.87 7.46 7.24
CA GLY A 139 10.43 8.82 6.97
C GLY A 139 9.06 9.06 7.55
N ILE A 140 8.90 10.01 8.46
CA ILE A 140 7.59 10.44 8.97
C ILE A 140 7.17 11.68 8.19
N HIS A 141 6.15 11.56 7.33
CA HIS A 141 5.63 12.64 6.50
C HIS A 141 4.30 13.16 7.05
N LEU A 142 4.30 14.37 7.59
CA LEU A 142 3.13 15.02 8.19
C LEU A 142 2.71 16.24 7.37
N GLN A 143 1.97 16.03 6.27
CA GLN A 143 1.35 17.16 5.54
C GLN A 143 0.05 17.66 6.19
N THR A 144 -0.54 16.84 7.04
CA THR A 144 -1.69 17.19 7.87
C THR A 144 -1.35 16.78 9.30
N ASN A 145 -2.09 17.32 10.28
CA ASN A 145 -1.99 16.85 11.65
C ASN A 145 -2.12 15.32 11.75
N ALA A 146 -1.41 14.76 12.72
CA ALA A 146 -1.70 13.43 13.20
C ALA A 146 -3.17 13.40 13.69
N PHE A 147 -3.96 12.47 13.16
CA PHE A 147 -5.40 12.41 13.40
C PHE A 147 -5.75 12.06 14.84
N SER A 148 -4.85 11.38 15.55
CA SER A 148 -5.09 10.96 16.92
C SER A 148 -3.88 11.20 17.81
N HIS A 149 -4.18 11.38 19.10
CA HIS A 149 -3.18 11.53 20.14
C HIS A 149 -2.29 10.27 20.19
N GLY A 150 -0.98 10.47 20.10
CA GLY A 150 0.00 9.38 20.18
C GLY A 150 0.44 8.74 18.85
N GLN A 151 -0.12 9.09 17.69
CA GLN A 151 0.32 8.54 16.40
C GLN A 151 1.81 8.81 16.11
N LEU A 152 2.28 10.02 16.40
CA LEU A 152 3.69 10.37 16.25
C LEU A 152 4.58 9.58 17.22
N TYR A 153 4.14 9.46 18.48
CA TYR A 153 4.82 8.68 19.51
C TYR A 153 4.95 7.21 19.10
N VAL A 154 3.86 6.60 18.60
CA VAL A 154 3.87 5.23 18.09
C VAL A 154 4.99 5.07 17.07
N MET A 155 5.04 5.89 16.03
CA MET A 155 6.06 5.74 14.99
C MET A 155 7.49 5.92 15.49
N LEU A 156 7.72 6.92 16.35
CA LEU A 156 9.04 7.13 16.94
C LEU A 156 9.46 5.95 17.83
N SER A 157 8.55 5.41 18.63
CA SER A 157 8.81 4.23 19.48
C SER A 157 9.09 2.95 18.69
N ARG A 158 8.62 2.86 17.43
CA ARG A 158 8.86 1.70 16.54
C ARG A 158 10.11 1.80 15.69
N SER A 159 10.84 2.92 15.81
CA SER A 159 12.07 3.15 15.07
C SER A 159 13.25 2.57 15.86
N ARG A 160 13.97 1.60 15.28
CA ARG A 160 15.09 0.95 15.98
C ARG A 160 16.34 1.82 16.11
N ASN A 161 16.47 2.83 15.26
CA ASN A 161 17.64 3.72 15.25
C ASN A 161 17.20 5.18 15.01
N SER A 162 17.35 6.02 16.03
CA SER A 162 16.96 7.43 15.99
C SER A 162 17.67 8.23 14.90
N ARG A 163 18.90 7.86 14.51
CA ARG A 163 19.65 8.55 13.43
C ARG A 163 19.05 8.30 12.04
N ARG A 164 18.31 7.20 11.90
CA ARG A 164 17.62 6.76 10.67
C ARG A 164 16.15 7.15 10.63
N VAL A 165 15.72 7.98 11.57
CA VAL A 165 14.42 8.65 11.54
C VAL A 165 14.60 10.01 10.87
N LYS A 166 13.80 10.28 9.83
CA LYS A 166 13.69 11.60 9.22
C LYS A 166 12.24 12.03 9.28
N MET A 167 12.00 13.28 9.63
CA MET A 167 10.65 13.82 9.73
C MET A 167 10.53 15.03 8.81
N ARG A 168 9.45 15.05 8.03
CA ARG A 168 9.05 16.21 7.24
C ARG A 168 7.68 16.65 7.71
N ILE A 169 7.60 17.91 8.11
CA ILE A 169 6.37 18.57 8.51
C ILE A 169 6.09 19.63 7.46
N GLU A 170 4.94 19.56 6.79
CA GLU A 170 4.48 20.66 5.95
C GLU A 170 3.65 21.59 6.82
N LEU A 171 4.12 22.82 6.98
CA LEU A 171 3.43 23.83 7.78
C LEU A 171 2.13 24.20 7.06
N ASN A 172 1.00 23.94 7.71
CA ASN A 172 -0.32 24.43 7.34
C ASN A 172 -0.92 25.16 8.56
N ASN A 173 -1.94 25.98 8.33
CA ASN A 173 -2.56 26.78 9.41
C ASN A 173 -3.23 25.95 10.51
N GLN A 174 -3.34 24.63 10.33
CA GLN A 174 -3.91 23.72 11.32
C GLN A 174 -2.82 22.94 12.07
N GLN A 175 -1.55 23.00 11.64
CA GLN A 175 -0.47 22.16 12.17
C GLN A 175 -0.25 22.44 13.66
N GLY A 176 -0.34 21.42 14.51
CA GLY A 176 -0.15 21.56 15.97
C GLY A 176 -1.34 22.14 16.73
N GLN A 177 -2.48 22.38 16.07
CA GLN A 177 -3.73 22.66 16.76
C GLN A 177 -4.33 21.36 17.29
N PHE A 178 -4.71 21.35 18.58
CA PHE A 178 -5.51 20.27 19.14
C PHE A 178 -6.85 20.23 18.40
N LEU A 179 -7.23 19.07 17.87
CA LEU A 179 -8.60 18.84 17.41
C LEU A 179 -9.50 18.97 18.65
N ASN A 180 -10.38 19.97 18.69
CA ASN A 180 -11.31 20.15 19.79
C ASN A 180 -12.10 18.85 19.98
N ALA A 181 -12.15 18.36 21.22
CA ALA A 181 -12.73 17.06 21.62
C ALA A 181 -14.25 16.93 21.43
N TYR A 182 -14.88 17.79 20.63
CA TYR A 182 -16.34 17.91 20.45
C TYR A 182 -16.80 17.68 18.99
N GLN A 183 -16.00 17.02 18.15
CA GLN A 183 -16.37 16.69 16.76
C GLN A 183 -16.14 15.21 16.41
N PHE A 184 -16.64 14.30 17.26
CA PHE A 184 -16.90 12.91 16.89
C PHE A 184 -18.40 12.65 16.93
#